data_AF-A0A7S0AMR7-F1
#
_entry.id   AF-A0A7S0AMR7-F1
#
_cell.length_a   1.000
_cell.length_b   1.000
_cell.length_c   1.000
_cell.angle_alpha   90.00
_cell.angle_beta   90.00
_cell.angle_gamma   90.00
#
_symmetry.space_group_name_H-M   'P 1'
#
loop_
_entity.id
_entity.type
_entity.pdbx_description
1 polymer ?
#
loop_
_entity_poly.entity_id
_entity_poly.type
_entity_poly.pdbx_seq_one_letter_code
_entity_poly.pdbx_strand_id
1 'polypeptide(L)'
;MAGCDVSLAATCNDQGLCAELVDASAATTAGALGAHTNEVLSTIAVEAPDCGTPSPVREAALLRPVWHQVFLLMAWQLLFVVSAVAGLTLCRLVVQRRINVPIGVFALAVNAGFLMFKTVFKNMGMALDWGKLHTQFPMYWVSELTNSFLYFQVYQSLLEGLHDWWSFFSLQAVHLAMEWNHCLRASKAYYMLTQKVLGSRGVSRRPWLHRKLLGALLVASPGITARDWACCIAVDHGLRVLTAYTSLLVWVPGCVWLRSGYNARLYPALPGWDLHLFAAQSAMMLVLETLNSLAIEWYFRVRLGPGGSLRRVGGIMRNWRIASSFIGIATLGCTDGLWQVFKTNHLCIRCEGPHVLL
;
A
#
# COMPACT_ATOMS: atom_id res chain seq x y z
N MET A 1 12.43 27.66 2.32
CA MET A 1 12.35 26.19 2.32
C MET A 1 11.15 25.77 3.16
N ALA A 2 10.02 25.42 2.53
CA ALA A 2 8.80 25.03 3.23
C ALA A 2 8.66 23.51 3.23
N GLY A 3 8.64 22.89 4.42
CA GLY A 3 8.30 21.49 4.59
C GLY A 3 6.81 21.27 4.35
N CYS A 4 6.45 20.49 3.34
CA CYS A 4 5.10 19.92 3.24
C CYS A 4 4.99 18.78 4.27
N ASP A 5 4.55 19.12 5.47
CA ASP A 5 4.00 18.12 6.38
C ASP A 5 2.71 17.58 5.77
N VAL A 6 2.71 16.29 5.42
CA VAL A 6 1.49 15.56 5.04
C VAL A 6 0.76 15.21 6.32
N SER A 7 0.20 16.24 6.95
CA SER A 7 -1.01 16.10 7.74
C SER A 7 -2.15 16.01 6.74
N LEU A 8 -2.55 14.80 6.37
CA LEU A 8 -3.84 14.58 5.70
C LEU A 8 -4.94 14.62 6.77
N ALA A 9 -4.97 15.71 7.53
CA ALA A 9 -6.14 16.19 8.22
C ALA A 9 -6.74 17.25 7.30
N ALA A 10 -8.00 17.10 6.94
CA ALA A 10 -8.82 18.25 6.62
C ALA A 10 -8.74 19.20 7.83
N THR A 11 -7.84 20.16 7.75
CA THR A 11 -7.74 21.27 8.68
C THR A 11 -8.56 22.39 8.07
N CYS A 12 -9.85 22.43 8.41
CA CYS A 12 -10.38 23.72 8.85
C CYS A 12 -9.67 23.98 10.18
N ASN A 13 -8.79 24.97 10.18
CA ASN A 13 -8.13 25.40 11.40
C ASN A 13 -9.14 26.28 12.15
N ASP A 14 -9.62 25.84 13.32
CA ASP A 14 -10.53 26.56 14.21
C ASP A 14 -9.85 27.71 14.99
N GLN A 15 -8.71 28.20 14.50
CA GLN A 15 -8.05 29.37 15.06
C GLN A 15 -7.62 30.28 13.93
N GLY A 16 -8.47 31.27 13.66
CA GLY A 16 -8.13 32.45 12.88
C GLY A 16 -6.99 33.20 13.58
N LEU A 17 -5.77 32.98 13.11
CA LEU A 17 -4.63 33.86 13.33
C LEU A 17 -3.63 33.61 12.20
N CYS A 18 -3.65 34.50 11.21
CA CYS A 18 -2.54 34.67 10.29
C CYS A 18 -1.37 35.27 11.08
N ALA A 19 -0.38 34.45 11.42
CA ALA A 19 0.93 34.97 11.77
C ALA A 19 1.66 35.30 10.46
N GLU A 20 1.69 36.58 10.13
CA GLU A 20 2.66 37.16 9.21
C GLU A 20 4.08 36.82 9.68
N LEU A 21 4.75 35.93 8.95
CA LEU A 21 6.22 35.89 8.91
C LEU A 21 6.67 36.87 7.83
N VAL A 22 6.67 38.16 8.17
CA VAL A 22 7.46 39.17 7.46
C VAL A 22 8.91 38.94 7.88
N ASP A 23 9.69 38.33 6.98
CA ASP A 23 11.15 38.39 7.06
C ASP A 23 11.59 39.84 6.85
N ALA A 24 11.83 40.53 7.96
CA ALA A 24 12.51 41.81 8.00
C ALA A 24 14.00 41.60 7.70
N SER A 25 14.34 41.55 6.42
CA SER A 25 15.73 41.62 5.94
C SER A 25 15.80 42.19 4.52
N ALA A 26 15.33 43.42 4.35
CA ALA A 26 15.74 44.30 3.24
C ALA A 26 15.30 45.74 3.52
N ALA A 27 15.94 46.39 4.49
CA ALA A 27 15.93 47.83 4.58
C ALA A 27 16.91 48.39 3.54
N THR A 28 16.40 48.77 2.36
CA THR A 28 16.82 49.95 1.56
C THR A 28 16.13 49.92 0.20
N THR A 29 14.98 50.59 0.08
CA THR A 29 14.76 51.70 -0.88
C THR A 29 13.35 52.22 -0.68
N ALA A 30 13.28 53.48 -0.28
CA ALA A 30 12.07 54.21 0.05
C ALA A 30 11.31 54.66 -1.21
N GLY A 31 9.99 54.80 -1.03
CA GLY A 31 9.27 55.98 -1.50
C GLY A 31 8.71 55.94 -2.91
N ALA A 32 7.47 55.45 -3.04
CA ALA A 32 6.39 56.02 -3.88
C ALA A 32 5.32 54.96 -4.21
N LEU A 33 4.54 54.48 -3.24
CA LEU A 33 3.33 53.69 -3.55
C LEU A 33 2.30 53.67 -2.40
N GLY A 34 2.27 54.73 -1.60
CA GLY A 34 1.51 54.81 -0.34
C GLY A 34 0.06 55.30 -0.45
N ALA A 35 -0.59 55.25 -1.61
CA ALA A 35 -1.93 55.81 -1.77
C ALA A 35 -2.97 54.91 -2.47
N HIS A 36 -2.61 53.70 -2.94
CA HIS A 36 -3.55 52.82 -3.67
C HIS A 36 -3.87 51.48 -2.99
N THR A 37 -3.30 51.17 -1.84
CA THR A 37 -3.45 49.87 -1.17
C THR A 37 -4.58 49.83 -0.12
N ASN A 38 -5.10 50.98 0.34
CA ASN A 38 -6.17 51.00 1.35
C ASN A 38 -7.59 50.78 0.78
N GLU A 39 -7.78 50.86 -0.55
CA GLU A 39 -9.10 50.70 -1.16
C GLU A 39 -9.37 49.27 -1.67
N VAL A 40 -8.34 48.42 -1.78
CA VAL A 40 -8.47 47.01 -2.20
C VAL A 40 -8.54 46.05 -0.99
N LEU A 41 -8.13 46.50 0.19
CA LEU A 41 -8.19 45.70 1.43
C LEU A 41 -9.57 45.71 2.11
N SER A 42 -10.51 46.58 1.71
CA SER A 42 -11.87 46.59 2.25
C SER A 42 -12.84 45.68 1.47
N THR A 43 -12.46 45.17 0.29
CA THR A 43 -13.29 44.28 -0.54
C THR A 43 -12.92 42.80 -0.40
N ILE A 44 -11.91 42.47 0.41
CA ILE A 44 -11.54 41.10 0.78
C ILE A 44 -11.83 40.90 2.28
N ALA A 45 -13.05 41.24 2.69
CA ALA A 45 -13.66 40.55 3.81
C ALA A 45 -14.03 39.15 3.31
N VAL A 46 -13.03 38.26 3.28
CA VAL A 46 -13.26 36.81 3.16
C VAL A 46 -14.11 36.46 4.38
N GLU A 47 -15.38 36.17 4.15
CA GLU A 47 -16.26 35.54 5.13
C GLU A 47 -15.46 34.41 5.78
N ALA A 48 -15.12 34.57 7.06
CA ALA A 48 -14.62 33.47 7.85
C ALA A 48 -15.65 32.35 7.70
N PRO A 49 -15.25 31.14 7.24
CA PRO A 49 -16.21 30.06 7.09
C PRO A 49 -16.87 29.87 8.45
N ASP A 50 -18.19 30.08 8.48
CA ASP A 50 -19.02 29.85 9.64
C ASP A 50 -18.50 28.59 10.35
N CYS A 51 -18.22 28.69 11.65
CA CYS A 51 -17.97 27.54 12.53
C CYS A 51 -19.28 26.76 12.72
N GLY A 52 -19.96 26.51 11.60
CA GLY A 52 -21.28 25.95 11.49
C GLY A 52 -21.30 24.62 12.17
N THR A 53 -22.39 24.41 12.90
CA THR A 53 -22.78 23.14 13.49
C THR A 53 -22.35 21.98 12.60
N PRO A 54 -21.68 20.94 13.15
CA PRO A 54 -21.18 19.84 12.36
C PRO A 54 -22.32 19.31 11.50
N SER A 55 -22.11 19.25 10.18
CA SER A 55 -23.19 18.89 9.26
C SER A 55 -23.87 17.58 9.73
N PRO A 56 -25.18 17.42 9.58
CA PRO A 56 -25.91 16.24 10.07
C PRO A 56 -25.38 14.92 9.47
N VAL A 57 -24.68 14.98 8.33
CA VAL A 57 -23.94 13.85 7.73
C VAL A 57 -22.74 13.42 8.58
N ARG A 58 -22.09 14.37 9.26
CA ARG A 58 -20.94 14.19 10.15
C ARG A 58 -21.36 13.49 11.45
N GLU A 59 -22.49 13.87 12.04
CA GLU A 59 -23.04 13.20 13.24
C GLU A 59 -23.51 11.77 12.94
N ALA A 60 -24.19 11.53 11.81
CA ALA A 60 -24.65 10.20 11.42
C ALA A 60 -23.50 9.20 11.17
N ALA A 61 -22.32 9.68 10.76
CA ALA A 61 -21.15 8.83 10.53
C ALA A 61 -20.44 8.42 11.84
N LEU A 62 -20.47 9.29 12.86
CA LEU A 62 -19.94 9.01 14.21
C LEU A 62 -20.79 7.97 14.98
N LEU A 63 -22.06 7.83 14.61
CA LEU A 63 -23.03 6.95 15.27
C LEU A 63 -23.11 5.53 14.67
N ARG A 64 -22.16 5.12 13.80
CA ARG A 64 -22.16 3.73 13.33
C ARG A 64 -22.01 2.78 14.53
N PRO A 65 -22.91 1.80 14.71
CA PRO A 65 -22.82 0.86 15.82
C PRO A 65 -21.46 0.17 15.79
N VAL A 66 -20.82 0.04 16.95
CA VAL A 66 -19.52 -0.64 17.11
C VAL A 66 -19.52 -2.00 16.40
N TRP A 67 -20.64 -2.73 16.46
CA TRP A 67 -20.85 -4.00 15.78
C TRP A 67 -20.65 -3.96 14.26
N HIS A 68 -21.02 -2.87 13.58
CA HIS A 68 -20.77 -2.73 12.14
C HIS A 68 -19.28 -2.59 11.84
N GLN A 69 -18.52 -1.89 12.69
CA GLN A 69 -17.07 -1.76 12.51
C GLN A 69 -16.36 -3.09 12.79
N VAL A 70 -16.78 -3.81 13.83
CA VAL A 70 -16.28 -5.15 14.15
C VAL A 70 -16.57 -6.11 12.99
N PHE A 71 -17.81 -6.11 12.47
CA PHE A 71 -18.18 -6.94 11.32
C PHE A 71 -17.34 -6.63 10.08
N LEU A 72 -17.15 -5.35 9.75
CA LEU A 72 -16.30 -4.95 8.62
C LEU A 72 -14.84 -5.38 8.80
N LEU A 73 -14.31 -5.31 10.03
CA LEU A 73 -12.96 -5.77 10.34
C LEU A 73 -12.83 -7.30 10.21
N MET A 74 -13.83 -8.05 10.71
CA MET A 74 -13.88 -9.51 10.54
C MET A 74 -14.00 -9.92 9.07
N ALA A 75 -14.87 -9.24 8.30
CA ALA A 75 -15.01 -9.48 6.88
C ALA A 75 -13.72 -9.17 6.11
N TRP A 76 -13.01 -8.09 6.49
CA TRP A 76 -11.71 -7.73 5.93
C TRP A 76 -10.65 -8.80 6.22
N GLN A 77 -10.58 -9.29 7.46
CA GLN A 77 -9.65 -10.35 7.86
C GLN A 77 -9.96 -11.67 7.14
N LEU A 78 -11.23 -12.05 7.05
CA LEU A 78 -11.66 -13.24 6.32
C LEU A 78 -11.31 -13.13 4.83
N LEU A 79 -11.57 -11.98 4.21
CA LEU A 79 -11.19 -11.73 2.82
C LEU A 79 -9.68 -11.89 2.62
N PHE A 80 -8.86 -11.37 3.54
CA PHE A 80 -7.41 -11.55 3.51
C PHE A 80 -7.00 -13.03 3.55
N VAL A 81 -7.51 -13.79 4.53
CA VAL A 81 -7.19 -15.21 4.67
C VAL A 81 -7.62 -16.00 3.42
N VAL A 82 -8.84 -15.79 2.94
CA VAL A 82 -9.35 -16.47 1.73
C VAL A 82 -8.51 -16.13 0.51
N SER A 83 -8.12 -14.86 0.34
CA SER A 83 -7.30 -14.42 -0.79
C SER A 83 -5.89 -15.00 -0.71
N ALA A 84 -5.29 -15.07 0.49
CA ALA A 84 -3.99 -15.70 0.72
C ALA A 84 -4.01 -17.19 0.36
N VAL A 85 -4.98 -17.93 0.90
CA VAL A 85 -5.12 -19.36 0.62
C VAL A 85 -5.40 -19.63 -0.86
N ALA A 86 -6.29 -18.87 -1.49
CA ALA A 86 -6.61 -19.01 -2.90
C ALA A 86 -5.40 -18.70 -3.79
N GLY A 87 -4.69 -17.59 -3.51
CA GLY A 87 -3.49 -17.20 -4.24
C GLY A 87 -2.38 -18.26 -4.16
N LEU A 88 -2.09 -18.75 -2.96
CA LEU A 88 -1.10 -19.83 -2.75
C LEU A 88 -1.51 -21.13 -3.44
N THR A 89 -2.78 -21.52 -3.35
CA THR A 89 -3.30 -22.74 -3.99
C THR A 89 -3.16 -22.63 -5.51
N LEU A 90 -3.54 -21.49 -6.09
CA LEU A 90 -3.43 -21.24 -7.52
C LEU A 90 -1.97 -21.30 -7.99
N CYS A 91 -1.04 -20.69 -7.24
CA CYS A 91 0.39 -20.76 -7.54
C CYS A 91 0.88 -22.20 -7.52
N ARG A 92 0.53 -22.98 -6.49
CA ARG A 92 0.91 -24.39 -6.39
C ARG A 92 0.41 -25.22 -7.56
N LEU A 93 -0.83 -25.01 -8.00
CA LEU A 93 -1.41 -25.73 -9.14
C LEU A 93 -0.66 -25.44 -10.45
N VAL A 94 -0.25 -24.20 -10.67
CA VAL A 94 0.47 -23.78 -11.88
C VAL A 94 1.94 -24.17 -11.84
N VAL A 95 2.63 -23.95 -10.73
CA VAL A 95 4.03 -24.34 -10.53
C VAL A 95 4.21 -25.85 -10.65
N GLN A 96 3.30 -26.64 -10.08
CA GLN A 96 3.32 -28.11 -10.22
C GLN A 96 2.90 -28.59 -11.62
N ARG A 97 2.73 -27.68 -12.60
CA ARG A 97 2.33 -27.96 -13.99
C ARG A 97 1.07 -28.82 -14.10
N ARG A 98 0.19 -28.79 -13.10
CA ARG A 98 -1.11 -29.48 -13.17
C ARG A 98 -2.04 -28.80 -14.18
N ILE A 99 -1.75 -27.54 -14.53
CA ILE A 99 -2.46 -26.78 -15.55
C ILE A 99 -1.42 -26.24 -16.55
N ASN A 100 -1.60 -26.55 -17.83
CA ASN A 100 -0.69 -26.12 -18.89
C ASN A 100 -1.07 -24.70 -19.39
N VAL A 101 -0.81 -23.68 -18.56
CA VAL A 101 -1.02 -22.27 -18.92
C VAL A 101 0.33 -21.61 -19.21
N PRO A 102 0.49 -20.83 -20.30
CA PRO A 102 1.69 -20.04 -20.52
C PRO A 102 1.94 -19.11 -19.31
N ILE A 103 3.16 -19.10 -18.80
CA ILE A 103 3.52 -18.36 -17.57
C ILE A 103 3.19 -16.85 -17.67
N GLY A 104 3.32 -16.26 -18.86
CA GLY A 104 2.96 -14.85 -19.09
C GLY A 104 1.45 -14.59 -18.96
N VAL A 105 0.60 -15.48 -19.48
CA VAL A 105 -0.87 -15.38 -19.34
C VAL A 105 -1.25 -15.54 -17.88
N PHE A 106 -0.64 -16.50 -17.20
CA PHE A 106 -0.86 -16.71 -15.77
C PHE A 106 -0.43 -15.49 -14.95
N ALA A 107 0.75 -14.94 -15.21
CA ALA A 107 1.24 -13.72 -14.55
C ALA A 107 0.27 -12.55 -14.77
N LEU A 108 -0.21 -12.34 -15.99
CA LEU A 108 -1.20 -11.30 -16.29
C LEU A 108 -2.51 -11.52 -15.52
N ALA A 109 -3.02 -12.75 -15.47
CA ALA A 109 -4.25 -13.08 -14.75
C ALA A 109 -4.10 -12.86 -13.23
N VAL A 110 -2.99 -13.31 -12.64
CA VAL A 110 -2.67 -13.08 -11.22
C VAL A 110 -2.60 -11.59 -10.93
N ASN A 111 -1.91 -10.83 -11.78
CA ASN A 111 -1.79 -9.39 -11.60
C ASN A 111 -3.12 -8.66 -11.76
N ALA A 112 -3.96 -9.03 -12.73
CA ALA A 112 -5.30 -8.49 -12.87
C ALA A 112 -6.14 -8.78 -11.60
N GLY A 113 -6.08 -10.01 -11.09
CA GLY A 113 -6.70 -10.39 -9.82
C GLY A 113 -6.22 -9.51 -8.67
N PHE A 114 -4.91 -9.26 -8.57
CA PHE A 114 -4.34 -8.37 -7.56
C PHE A 114 -4.79 -6.93 -7.67
N LEU A 115 -4.93 -6.39 -8.88
CA LEU A 115 -5.48 -5.05 -9.07
C LEU A 115 -6.93 -4.96 -8.58
N MET A 116 -7.72 -6.01 -8.80
CA MET A 116 -9.07 -6.11 -8.27
C MET A 116 -9.08 -6.21 -6.74
N PHE A 117 -8.29 -7.12 -6.15
CA PHE A 117 -8.18 -7.26 -4.70
C PHE A 117 -7.71 -5.97 -4.04
N LYS A 118 -6.68 -5.32 -4.58
CA LYS A 118 -6.19 -4.00 -4.14
C LYS A 118 -7.33 -3.00 -4.04
N THR A 119 -8.19 -2.96 -5.05
CA THR A 119 -9.36 -2.09 -5.08
C THR A 119 -10.35 -2.42 -3.98
N VAL A 120 -10.64 -3.71 -3.75
CA VAL A 120 -11.55 -4.16 -2.69
C VAL A 120 -10.98 -3.83 -1.30
N PHE A 121 -9.73 -4.19 -1.02
CA PHE A 121 -9.06 -3.94 0.27
C PHE A 121 -9.05 -2.45 0.62
N LYS A 122 -8.67 -1.59 -0.32
CA LYS A 122 -8.66 -0.15 -0.11
C LYS A 122 -10.05 0.42 0.12
N ASN A 123 -11.07 -0.06 -0.60
CA ASN A 123 -12.44 0.36 -0.38
C ASN A 123 -12.97 -0.06 1.00
N MET A 124 -12.61 -1.26 1.47
CA MET A 124 -12.94 -1.71 2.83
C MET A 124 -12.22 -0.87 3.89
N GLY A 125 -10.93 -0.58 3.67
CA GLY A 125 -10.15 0.30 4.56
C GLY A 125 -10.76 1.70 4.64
N MET A 126 -11.13 2.28 3.49
CA MET A 126 -11.82 3.56 3.43
C MET A 126 -13.20 3.52 4.11
N ALA A 127 -13.94 2.42 3.97
CA ALA A 127 -15.24 2.24 4.64
C ALA A 127 -15.10 2.14 6.17
N LEU A 128 -13.97 1.61 6.66
CA LEU A 128 -13.61 1.55 8.08
C LEU A 128 -13.11 2.89 8.62
N ASP A 129 -12.53 3.73 7.76
CA ASP A 129 -12.10 5.10 8.07
C ASP A 129 -13.25 6.12 7.96
N TRP A 130 -14.36 5.77 7.32
CA TRP A 130 -15.48 6.69 7.14
C TRP A 130 -16.02 7.18 8.49
N GLY A 131 -16.04 8.49 8.69
CA GLY A 131 -16.53 9.13 9.92
C GLY A 131 -15.48 9.25 11.02
N LYS A 132 -14.28 8.72 10.79
CA LYS A 132 -13.13 8.86 11.67
C LYS A 132 -12.26 10.01 11.17
N LEU A 133 -12.33 11.15 11.85
CA LEU A 133 -11.41 12.26 11.65
C LEU A 133 -10.30 12.17 12.69
N HIS A 134 -9.07 12.51 12.31
CA HIS A 134 -7.90 12.54 13.20
C HIS A 134 -7.54 11.21 13.87
N THR A 135 -8.04 10.07 13.37
CA THR A 135 -7.51 8.80 13.83
C THR A 135 -6.07 8.70 13.37
N GLN A 136 -5.15 8.51 14.32
CA GLN A 136 -3.73 8.23 14.06
C GLN A 136 -3.54 6.92 13.28
N PHE A 137 -4.63 6.19 12.99
CA PHE A 137 -4.67 4.89 12.37
C PHE A 137 -5.65 4.83 11.18
N PRO A 138 -5.22 5.28 9.99
CA PRO A 138 -6.00 5.13 8.76
C PRO A 138 -5.97 3.68 8.26
N MET A 139 -7.11 2.99 8.35
CA MET A 139 -7.32 1.64 7.83
C MET A 139 -7.10 1.54 6.32
N TYR A 140 -7.23 2.64 5.58
CA TYR A 140 -6.85 2.70 4.17
C TYR A 140 -5.40 2.27 3.93
N TRP A 141 -4.44 2.81 4.69
CA TRP A 141 -3.02 2.49 4.54
C TRP A 141 -2.71 1.08 5.05
N VAL A 142 -3.40 0.64 6.09
CA VAL A 142 -3.31 -0.75 6.59
C VAL A 142 -3.77 -1.73 5.51
N SER A 143 -4.92 -1.47 4.87
CA SER A 143 -5.42 -2.27 3.75
C SER A 143 -4.45 -2.33 2.58
N GLU A 144 -3.84 -1.19 2.21
CA GLU A 144 -2.85 -1.17 1.13
C GLU A 144 -1.61 -2.00 1.48
N LEU A 145 -1.14 -1.88 2.71
CA LEU A 145 0.01 -2.63 3.20
C LEU A 145 -0.28 -4.14 3.23
N THR A 146 -1.42 -4.55 3.79
CA THR A 146 -1.87 -5.95 3.83
C THR A 146 -1.99 -6.54 2.43
N ASN A 147 -2.61 -5.81 1.50
CA ASN A 147 -2.70 -6.23 0.11
C ASN A 147 -1.31 -6.34 -0.56
N SER A 148 -0.37 -5.46 -0.19
CA SER A 148 1.00 -5.52 -0.71
C SER A 148 1.76 -6.74 -0.18
N PHE A 149 1.57 -7.12 1.09
CA PHE A 149 2.10 -8.40 1.61
C PHE A 149 1.52 -9.62 0.88
N LEU A 150 0.21 -9.65 0.65
CA LEU A 150 -0.44 -10.71 -0.13
C LEU A 150 0.15 -10.81 -1.54
N TYR A 151 0.38 -9.66 -2.18
CA TYR A 151 1.01 -9.57 -3.49
C TYR A 151 2.41 -10.19 -3.49
N PHE A 152 3.27 -9.79 -2.56
CA PHE A 152 4.64 -10.31 -2.50
C PHE A 152 4.68 -11.79 -2.13
N GLN A 153 3.76 -12.28 -1.30
CA GLN A 153 3.68 -13.70 -0.98
C GLN A 153 3.36 -14.57 -2.20
N VAL A 154 2.40 -14.15 -3.03
CA VAL A 154 2.11 -14.85 -4.29
C VAL A 154 3.27 -14.72 -5.27
N TYR A 155 3.85 -13.53 -5.38
CA TYR A 155 5.00 -13.30 -6.26
C TYR A 155 6.19 -14.22 -5.91
N GLN A 156 6.51 -14.33 -4.61
CA GLN A 156 7.52 -15.24 -4.10
C GLN A 156 7.18 -16.68 -4.43
N SER A 157 5.96 -17.12 -4.16
CA SER A 157 5.50 -18.49 -4.47
C SER A 157 5.66 -18.85 -5.95
N LEU A 158 5.56 -17.86 -6.84
CA LEU A 158 5.83 -18.06 -8.27
C LEU A 158 7.32 -18.21 -8.55
N LEU A 159 8.17 -17.36 -7.97
CA LEU A 159 9.63 -17.46 -8.09
C LEU A 159 10.16 -18.80 -7.62
N GLU A 160 9.60 -19.37 -6.54
CA GLU A 160 10.00 -20.70 -6.08
C GLU A 160 9.77 -21.78 -7.16
N GLY A 161 8.78 -21.58 -8.02
CA GLY A 161 8.47 -22.50 -9.12
C GLY A 161 9.19 -22.25 -10.43
N LEU A 162 10.04 -21.21 -10.51
CA LEU A 162 10.73 -20.86 -11.75
C LEU A 162 12.07 -21.60 -11.83
N HIS A 163 12.19 -22.46 -12.84
CA HIS A 163 13.42 -23.22 -13.10
C HIS A 163 14.24 -22.67 -14.28
N ASP A 164 13.84 -21.52 -14.84
CA ASP A 164 14.50 -20.93 -16.00
C ASP A 164 14.53 -19.39 -15.92
N TRP A 165 15.59 -18.81 -16.48
CA TRP A 165 15.81 -17.37 -16.49
C TRP A 165 14.80 -16.60 -17.35
N TRP A 166 14.26 -17.22 -18.40
CA TRP A 166 13.37 -16.53 -19.33
C TRP A 166 12.02 -16.23 -18.69
N SER A 167 11.44 -17.22 -18.01
CA SER A 167 10.23 -17.07 -17.20
C SER A 167 10.45 -16.05 -16.07
N PHE A 168 11.63 -16.08 -15.42
CA PHE A 168 12.00 -15.09 -14.41
C PHE A 168 12.00 -13.67 -14.97
N PHE A 169 12.75 -13.40 -16.05
CA PHE A 169 12.81 -12.07 -16.64
C PHE A 169 11.46 -11.62 -17.18
N SER A 170 10.65 -12.51 -17.74
CA SER A 170 9.30 -12.20 -18.21
C SER A 170 8.39 -11.78 -17.06
N LEU A 171 8.39 -12.55 -15.97
CA LEU A 171 7.61 -12.25 -14.77
C LEU A 171 8.07 -10.93 -14.12
N GLN A 172 9.38 -10.74 -14.01
CA GLN A 172 10.00 -9.55 -13.45
C GLN A 172 9.72 -8.32 -14.32
N ALA A 173 9.80 -8.42 -15.65
CA ALA A 173 9.47 -7.32 -16.55
C ALA A 173 8.00 -6.88 -16.40
N VAL A 174 7.06 -7.84 -16.33
CA VAL A 174 5.64 -7.54 -16.08
C VAL A 174 5.47 -6.87 -14.71
N HIS A 175 6.11 -7.42 -13.67
CA HIS A 175 6.11 -6.86 -12.31
C HIS A 175 6.54 -5.38 -12.30
N LEU A 176 7.74 -5.11 -12.80
CA LEU A 176 8.32 -3.77 -12.83
C LEU A 176 7.48 -2.81 -13.67
N ALA A 177 7.00 -3.24 -14.84
CA ALA A 177 6.15 -2.42 -15.70
C ALA A 177 4.85 -1.98 -15.00
N MET A 178 4.27 -2.83 -14.14
CA MET A 178 3.10 -2.43 -13.36
C MET A 178 3.43 -1.49 -12.22
N GLU A 179 4.64 -1.52 -11.67
CA GLU A 179 5.04 -0.54 -10.67
C GLU A 179 5.05 0.88 -11.24
N TRP A 180 5.43 1.02 -12.52
CA TRP A 180 5.36 2.29 -13.25
C TRP A 180 3.93 2.83 -13.41
N ASN A 181 2.90 2.01 -13.19
CA ASN A 181 1.52 2.48 -13.09
C ASN A 181 1.36 3.50 -11.95
N HIS A 182 2.18 3.46 -10.90
CA HIS A 182 2.18 4.51 -9.87
C HIS A 182 2.60 5.87 -10.44
N CYS A 183 3.61 5.92 -11.30
CA CYS A 183 4.02 7.16 -11.98
C CYS A 183 2.93 7.67 -12.92
N LEU A 184 2.33 6.77 -13.71
CA LEU A 184 1.23 7.10 -14.61
C LEU A 184 0.02 7.63 -13.83
N ARG A 185 -0.38 6.97 -12.75
CA ARG A 185 -1.49 7.39 -11.88
C ARG A 185 -1.20 8.72 -11.19
N ALA A 186 0.05 8.98 -10.80
CA ALA A 186 0.45 10.27 -10.22
C ALA A 186 0.45 11.41 -11.26
N SER A 187 0.32 11.12 -12.55
CA SER A 187 0.35 12.14 -13.60
C SER A 187 -0.86 13.09 -13.58
N LYS A 188 -0.63 14.35 -13.96
CA LYS A 188 -1.69 15.36 -14.05
C LYS A 188 -2.71 14.96 -15.10
N ALA A 189 -2.23 14.37 -16.21
CA ALA A 189 -3.09 13.84 -17.27
C ALA A 189 -4.04 12.76 -16.74
N TYR A 190 -3.52 11.78 -15.99
CA TYR A 190 -4.35 10.74 -15.38
C TYR A 190 -5.36 11.33 -14.40
N TYR A 191 -4.93 12.23 -13.50
CA TYR A 191 -5.83 12.93 -12.58
C TYR A 191 -6.96 13.68 -13.32
N MET A 192 -6.63 14.45 -14.36
CA MET A 192 -7.62 15.19 -15.16
C MET A 192 -8.58 14.25 -15.88
N LEU A 193 -8.10 13.11 -16.39
CA LEU A 193 -8.94 12.09 -16.99
C LEU A 193 -9.92 11.51 -15.96
N THR A 194 -9.43 11.15 -14.76
CA THR A 194 -10.26 10.67 -13.65
C THR A 194 -11.33 11.69 -13.26
N GLN A 195 -10.96 12.96 -13.10
CA GLN A 195 -11.91 14.04 -12.80
C GLN A 195 -12.94 14.23 -13.92
N LYS A 196 -12.52 14.15 -15.19
CA LYS A 196 -13.42 14.22 -16.34
C LYS A 196 -14.43 13.07 -16.36
N VAL A 197 -13.98 11.84 -16.06
CA VAL A 197 -14.85 10.66 -15.99
C VAL A 197 -15.88 10.81 -14.87
N LEU A 198 -15.43 11.22 -13.68
CA LEU A 198 -16.31 11.38 -12.51
C LEU A 198 -17.28 12.57 -12.64
N GLY A 199 -16.80 13.67 -13.23
CA GLY A 199 -17.61 14.86 -13.53
C GLY A 199 -18.52 14.71 -14.75
N SER A 200 -18.44 13.61 -15.49
CA SER A 200 -19.32 13.39 -16.63
C SER A 200 -20.78 13.32 -16.19
N ARG A 201 -21.69 13.95 -16.96
CA ARG A 201 -23.13 14.02 -16.63
C ARG A 201 -23.75 12.64 -16.37
N GLY A 202 -23.27 11.60 -17.06
CA GLY A 202 -23.75 10.23 -16.88
C GLY A 202 -23.38 9.61 -15.53
N VAL A 203 -22.17 9.87 -15.03
CA VAL A 203 -21.71 9.38 -13.73
C VAL A 203 -22.29 10.24 -12.60
N SER A 204 -22.26 11.57 -12.76
CA SER A 204 -22.77 12.52 -11.76
C SER A 204 -24.26 12.33 -11.46
N ARG A 205 -25.09 12.00 -12.47
CA ARG A 205 -26.53 11.71 -12.28
C ARG A 205 -26.83 10.40 -11.56
N ARG A 206 -25.84 9.52 -11.38
CA ARG A 206 -26.02 8.18 -10.76
C ARG A 206 -25.17 8.09 -9.49
N PRO A 207 -25.69 8.48 -8.31
CA PRO A 207 -24.91 8.55 -7.07
C PRO A 207 -24.25 7.23 -6.65
N TRP A 208 -24.87 6.09 -7.00
CA TRP A 208 -24.29 4.77 -6.74
C TRP A 208 -23.07 4.51 -7.63
N LEU A 209 -23.15 4.83 -8.92
CA LEU A 209 -22.07 4.64 -9.89
C LEU A 209 -20.93 5.61 -9.59
N HIS A 210 -21.24 6.86 -9.27
CA HIS A 210 -20.26 7.84 -8.82
C HIS A 210 -19.50 7.32 -7.59
N ARG A 211 -20.20 6.81 -6.56
CA ARG A 211 -19.54 6.23 -5.38
C ARG A 211 -18.67 5.01 -5.70
N LYS A 212 -19.14 4.11 -6.58
CA LYS A 212 -18.39 2.93 -7.00
C LYS A 212 -17.15 3.31 -7.82
N LEU A 213 -17.27 4.23 -8.76
CA LEU A 213 -16.14 4.72 -9.56
C LEU A 213 -15.16 5.54 -8.73
N LEU A 214 -15.64 6.33 -7.77
CA LEU A 214 -14.81 7.04 -6.79
C LEU A 214 -13.96 6.05 -5.98
N GLY A 215 -14.59 4.97 -5.51
CA GLY A 215 -13.93 3.88 -4.81
C GLY A 215 -13.04 3.00 -5.70
N ALA A 216 -13.38 2.82 -6.98
CA ALA A 216 -12.59 2.01 -7.91
C ALA A 216 -11.36 2.75 -8.44
N LEU A 217 -11.52 4.04 -8.75
CA LEU A 217 -10.45 4.92 -9.18
C LEU A 217 -9.57 5.34 -7.99
N LEU A 218 -10.03 5.06 -6.76
CA LEU A 218 -9.28 5.21 -5.51
C LEU A 218 -8.50 6.53 -5.47
N VAL A 219 -9.16 7.64 -5.09
CA VAL A 219 -8.59 8.93 -4.58
C VAL A 219 -9.23 10.21 -5.17
N ALA A 220 -10.38 10.18 -5.83
CA ALA A 220 -10.93 11.42 -6.41
C ALA A 220 -11.99 12.10 -5.52
N SER A 221 -11.73 12.23 -4.21
CA SER A 221 -12.65 13.03 -3.38
C SER A 221 -12.74 14.43 -3.96
N PRO A 222 -13.95 15.01 -4.09
CA PRO A 222 -14.09 16.42 -4.46
C PRO A 222 -13.25 17.26 -3.49
N GLY A 223 -12.45 18.18 -4.03
CA GLY A 223 -11.52 19.03 -3.27
C GLY A 223 -10.06 18.56 -3.21
N ILE A 224 -9.73 17.33 -3.64
CA ILE A 224 -8.33 16.88 -3.69
C ILE A 224 -7.63 17.52 -4.90
N THR A 225 -6.54 18.24 -4.68
CA THR A 225 -5.74 18.81 -5.77
C THR A 225 -4.94 17.71 -6.50
N ALA A 226 -4.49 17.97 -7.72
CA ALA A 226 -3.61 17.04 -8.46
C ALA A 226 -2.31 16.72 -7.70
N ARG A 227 -1.84 17.66 -6.86
CA ARG A 227 -0.65 17.46 -6.03
C ARG A 227 -0.93 16.51 -4.87
N ASP A 228 -2.05 16.72 -4.16
CA ASP A 228 -2.45 15.85 -3.05
C ASP A 228 -2.71 14.42 -3.51
N TRP A 229 -3.38 14.29 -4.66
CA TRP A 229 -3.54 13.01 -5.35
C TRP A 229 -2.19 12.32 -5.56
N ALA A 230 -1.22 13.02 -6.16
CA ALA A 230 0.09 12.46 -6.42
C ALA A 230 0.86 12.12 -5.13
N CYS A 231 0.68 12.88 -4.05
CA CYS A 231 1.19 12.54 -2.72
C CYS A 231 0.62 11.22 -2.20
N CYS A 232 -0.69 10.97 -2.34
CA CYS A 232 -1.30 9.69 -1.97
C CYS A 232 -0.73 8.52 -2.78
N ILE A 233 -0.57 8.69 -4.09
CA ILE A 233 0.03 7.66 -4.95
C ILE A 233 1.51 7.43 -4.62
N ALA A 234 2.24 8.46 -4.20
CA ALA A 234 3.61 8.32 -3.71
C ALA A 234 3.65 7.48 -2.43
N VAL A 235 2.73 7.71 -1.48
CA VAL A 235 2.62 6.88 -0.28
C VAL A 235 2.30 5.42 -0.63
N ASP A 236 1.35 5.16 -1.55
CA ASP A 236 1.06 3.79 -2.03
C ASP A 236 2.35 3.09 -2.50
N HIS A 237 3.14 3.78 -3.33
CA HIS A 237 4.39 3.24 -3.83
C HIS A 237 5.39 2.98 -2.70
N GLY A 238 5.60 3.94 -1.80
CA GLY A 238 6.54 3.76 -0.70
C GLY A 238 6.16 2.60 0.24
N LEU A 239 4.85 2.38 0.47
CA LEU A 239 4.37 1.23 1.24
C LEU A 239 4.68 -0.08 0.52
N ARG A 240 4.49 -0.12 -0.80
CA ARG A 240 4.83 -1.27 -1.63
C ARG A 240 6.33 -1.56 -1.60
N VAL A 241 7.16 -0.53 -1.72
CA VAL A 241 8.62 -0.63 -1.59
C VAL A 241 8.98 -1.23 -0.23
N LEU A 242 8.43 -0.68 0.86
CA LEU A 242 8.65 -1.22 2.21
C LEU A 242 8.28 -2.71 2.30
N THR A 243 7.12 -3.12 1.77
CA THR A 243 6.74 -4.53 1.76
C THR A 243 7.64 -5.39 0.88
N ALA A 244 8.11 -4.89 -0.26
CA ALA A 244 9.01 -5.60 -1.16
C ALA A 244 10.30 -5.97 -0.44
N TYR A 245 10.96 -4.97 0.15
CA TYR A 245 12.20 -5.15 0.90
C TYR A 245 11.98 -5.98 2.15
N THR A 246 10.89 -5.77 2.89
CA THR A 246 10.59 -6.59 4.08
C THR A 246 10.41 -8.05 3.68
N SER A 247 9.67 -8.31 2.61
CA SER A 247 9.43 -9.67 2.12
C SER A 247 10.74 -10.30 1.62
N LEU A 248 11.56 -9.57 0.86
CA LEU A 248 12.87 -10.05 0.40
C LEU A 248 13.84 -10.35 1.54
N LEU A 249 14.01 -9.40 2.47
CA LEU A 249 14.98 -9.48 3.55
C LEU A 249 14.58 -10.47 4.65
N VAL A 250 13.29 -10.76 4.81
CA VAL A 250 12.83 -11.79 5.76
C VAL A 250 12.75 -13.16 5.10
N TRP A 251 12.20 -13.23 3.87
CA TRP A 251 11.96 -14.49 3.19
C TRP A 251 13.24 -15.17 2.73
N VAL A 252 14.12 -14.46 2.02
CA VAL A 252 15.31 -15.07 1.43
C VAL A 252 16.25 -15.64 2.51
N PRO A 253 16.62 -14.89 3.56
CA PRO A 253 17.38 -15.46 4.67
C PRO A 253 16.60 -16.56 5.41
N GLY A 254 15.28 -16.43 5.53
CA GLY A 254 14.42 -17.46 6.12
C GLY A 254 14.52 -18.79 5.38
N CYS A 255 14.39 -18.78 4.05
CA CYS A 255 14.53 -19.97 3.20
C CYS A 255 15.95 -20.56 3.28
N VAL A 256 16.98 -19.71 3.24
CA VAL A 256 18.38 -20.14 3.37
C VAL A 256 18.63 -20.78 4.74
N TRP A 257 18.11 -20.18 5.81
CA TRP A 257 18.20 -20.69 7.18
C TRP A 257 17.46 -22.02 7.35
N LEU A 258 16.23 -22.14 6.83
CA LEU A 258 15.47 -23.40 6.93
C LEU A 258 16.18 -24.55 6.21
N ARG A 259 16.86 -24.27 5.10
CA ARG A 259 17.55 -25.29 4.28
C ARG A 259 18.98 -25.60 4.75
N SER A 260 19.70 -24.62 5.26
CA SER A 260 21.12 -24.77 5.65
C SER A 260 21.31 -24.89 7.17
N GLY A 261 20.28 -24.56 7.94
CA GLY A 261 20.31 -24.54 9.39
C GLY A 261 19.92 -25.87 10.03
N TYR A 262 19.72 -25.83 11.35
CA TYR A 262 19.42 -26.99 12.19
C TYR A 262 18.18 -27.79 11.73
N ASN A 263 17.22 -27.12 11.08
CA ASN A 263 15.98 -27.72 10.61
C ASN A 263 16.06 -28.30 9.19
N ALA A 264 17.24 -28.33 8.55
CA ALA A 264 17.41 -28.85 7.19
C ALA A 264 16.85 -30.26 7.01
N ARG A 265 16.96 -31.10 8.05
CA ARG A 265 16.44 -32.49 8.05
C ARG A 265 14.91 -32.56 8.04
N LEU A 266 14.23 -31.52 8.54
CA LEU A 266 12.77 -31.41 8.58
C LEU A 266 12.17 -30.89 7.27
N TYR A 267 13.02 -30.32 6.42
CA TYR A 267 12.67 -29.88 5.08
C TYR A 267 13.45 -30.72 4.08
N PRO A 268 13.03 -31.99 3.82
CA PRO A 268 13.60 -32.74 2.72
C PRO A 268 13.51 -31.87 1.47
N ALA A 269 14.66 -31.67 0.82
CA ALA A 269 14.80 -30.76 -0.31
C ALA A 269 13.59 -30.94 -1.24
N LEU A 270 12.81 -29.87 -1.45
CA LEU A 270 11.70 -29.90 -2.40
C LEU A 270 12.26 -30.46 -3.71
N PRO A 271 11.77 -31.61 -4.21
CA PRO A 271 12.37 -32.25 -5.37
C PRO A 271 12.37 -31.28 -6.55
N GLY A 272 13.54 -31.05 -7.15
CA GLY A 272 13.71 -30.12 -8.28
C GLY A 272 14.05 -28.67 -7.90
N TRP A 273 14.20 -28.35 -6.62
CA TRP A 273 14.48 -26.97 -6.17
C TRP A 273 15.99 -26.68 -6.10
N ASP A 274 16.50 -26.03 -7.14
CA ASP A 274 17.87 -25.53 -7.23
C ASP A 274 18.07 -24.27 -6.39
N LEU A 275 18.73 -24.43 -5.24
CA LEU A 275 19.01 -23.34 -4.31
C LEU A 275 19.90 -22.26 -4.93
N HIS A 276 20.86 -22.63 -5.79
CA HIS A 276 21.77 -21.67 -6.40
C HIS A 276 21.01 -20.79 -7.39
N LEU A 277 20.16 -21.39 -8.23
CA LEU A 277 19.32 -20.64 -9.16
C LEU A 277 18.36 -19.72 -8.39
N PHE A 278 17.67 -20.23 -7.37
CA PHE A 278 16.75 -19.44 -6.55
C PHE A 278 17.45 -18.26 -5.85
N ALA A 279 18.62 -18.49 -5.28
CA ALA A 279 19.42 -17.44 -4.64
C ALA A 279 19.88 -16.39 -5.66
N ALA A 280 20.33 -16.83 -6.84
CA ALA A 280 20.75 -15.93 -7.92
C ALA A 280 19.58 -15.09 -8.46
N GLN A 281 18.41 -15.70 -8.67
CA GLN A 281 17.19 -15.00 -9.09
C GLN A 281 16.71 -14.01 -8.02
N SER A 282 16.76 -14.40 -6.74
CA SER A 282 16.39 -13.53 -5.62
C SER A 282 17.33 -12.32 -5.49
N ALA A 283 18.63 -12.53 -5.68
CA ALA A 283 19.62 -11.45 -5.70
C ALA A 283 19.39 -10.51 -6.89
N MET A 284 19.16 -11.05 -8.09
CA MET A 284 18.84 -10.26 -9.28
C MET A 284 17.56 -9.47 -9.10
N MET A 285 16.51 -10.07 -8.52
CA MET A 285 15.26 -9.41 -8.19
C MET A 285 15.52 -8.23 -7.26
N LEU A 286 16.26 -8.41 -6.16
CA LEU A 286 16.60 -7.32 -5.24
C LEU A 286 17.27 -6.15 -5.97
N VAL A 287 18.23 -6.43 -6.86
CA VAL A 287 18.91 -5.38 -7.65
C VAL A 287 17.92 -4.66 -8.56
N LEU A 288 17.09 -5.39 -9.31
CA LEU A 288 16.11 -4.82 -10.23
C LEU A 288 15.05 -4.00 -9.50
N GLU A 289 14.52 -4.49 -8.38
CA GLU A 289 13.60 -3.76 -7.51
C GLU A 289 14.23 -2.49 -6.95
N THR A 290 15.51 -2.54 -6.59
CA THR A 290 16.25 -1.38 -6.09
C THR A 290 16.37 -0.31 -7.15
N LEU A 291 16.84 -0.67 -8.34
CA LEU A 291 16.99 0.28 -9.44
C LEU A 291 15.64 0.88 -9.86
N ASN A 292 14.59 0.05 -9.93
CA ASN A 292 13.24 0.51 -10.27
C ASN A 292 12.67 1.46 -9.20
N SER A 293 12.80 1.09 -7.92
CA SER A 293 12.37 1.92 -6.79
C SER A 293 13.10 3.25 -6.78
N LEU A 294 14.41 3.28 -7.06
CA LEU A 294 15.19 4.51 -7.16
C LEU A 294 14.71 5.41 -8.32
N ALA A 295 14.40 4.82 -9.48
CA ALA A 295 13.89 5.57 -10.63
C ALA A 295 12.49 6.18 -10.35
N ILE A 296 11.58 5.41 -9.74
CA ILE A 296 10.26 5.89 -9.36
C ILE A 296 10.35 6.92 -8.23
N GLU A 297 11.22 6.71 -7.24
CA GLU A 297 11.49 7.67 -6.18
C GLU A 297 12.03 8.99 -6.75
N TRP A 298 12.96 8.94 -7.70
CA TRP A 298 13.44 10.10 -8.43
C TRP A 298 12.30 10.85 -9.12
N TYR A 299 11.42 10.13 -9.84
CA TYR A 299 10.22 10.71 -10.45
C TYR A 299 9.36 11.46 -9.42
N PHE A 300 9.09 10.85 -8.25
CA PHE A 300 8.33 11.50 -7.19
C PHE A 300 9.05 12.70 -6.58
N ARG A 301 10.38 12.67 -6.46
CA ARG A 301 11.16 13.80 -5.94
C ARG A 301 11.12 15.01 -6.85
N VAL A 302 11.32 14.79 -8.15
CA VAL A 302 11.23 15.85 -9.17
C VAL A 302 9.84 16.49 -9.13
N ARG A 303 8.79 15.70 -8.91
CA ARG A 303 7.41 16.17 -8.99
C ARG A 303 6.85 16.76 -7.70
N LEU A 304 7.18 16.18 -6.55
CA LEU A 304 6.55 16.49 -5.26
C LEU A 304 7.51 17.19 -4.28
N GLY A 305 8.77 17.36 -4.66
CA GLY A 305 9.84 17.91 -3.84
C GLY A 305 10.70 16.85 -3.14
N PRO A 306 11.69 17.27 -2.34
CA PRO A 306 12.80 16.43 -1.88
C PRO A 306 12.41 15.24 -0.98
N GLY A 307 11.17 15.17 -0.51
CA GLY A 307 10.69 14.04 0.29
C GLY A 307 10.35 12.78 -0.51
N GLY A 308 10.08 12.89 -1.83
CA GLY A 308 9.71 11.74 -2.65
C GLY A 308 8.55 10.93 -2.06
N SER A 309 8.59 9.61 -2.26
CA SER A 309 7.66 8.63 -1.70
C SER A 309 8.07 8.14 -0.31
N LEU A 310 9.36 7.83 -0.12
CA LEU A 310 9.85 7.16 1.08
C LEU A 310 9.76 8.03 2.34
N ARG A 311 10.08 9.33 2.26
CA ARG A 311 9.96 10.23 3.41
C ARG A 311 8.50 10.37 3.87
N ARG A 312 7.56 10.34 2.92
CA ARG A 312 6.12 10.45 3.22
C ARG A 312 5.63 9.21 3.96
N VAL A 313 6.09 8.03 3.55
CA VAL A 313 5.86 6.79 4.30
C VAL A 313 6.47 6.88 5.69
N GLY A 314 7.70 7.40 5.84
CA GLY A 314 8.31 7.62 7.16
C GLY A 314 7.45 8.48 8.10
N GLY A 315 6.75 9.48 7.58
CA GLY A 315 5.79 10.27 8.34
C GLY A 315 4.61 9.46 8.88
N ILE A 316 4.08 8.53 8.06
CA ILE A 316 3.01 7.61 8.46
C ILE A 316 3.55 6.57 9.46
N MET A 317 4.75 6.04 9.22
CA MET A 317 5.37 5.02 10.07
C MET A 317 5.69 5.50 11.48
N ARG A 318 5.97 6.80 11.68
CA ARG A 318 6.29 7.37 13.00
C ARG A 318 5.18 7.13 14.03
N ASN A 319 3.92 7.06 13.59
CA ASN A 319 2.75 6.88 14.46
C ASN A 319 2.26 5.41 14.51
N TRP A 320 3.04 4.46 13.99
CA TRP A 320 2.54 3.17 13.54
C TRP A 320 2.79 2.00 14.50
N ARG A 321 3.10 2.27 15.78
CA ARG A 321 3.34 1.26 16.84
C ARG A 321 2.24 0.20 16.95
N ILE A 322 1.01 0.50 16.54
CA ILE A 322 -0.13 -0.44 16.55
C ILE A 322 -0.25 -1.22 15.23
N ALA A 323 0.12 -0.61 14.09
CA ALA A 323 0.11 -1.33 12.81
C ALA A 323 1.22 -2.37 12.75
N SER A 324 2.39 -2.10 13.34
CA SER A 324 3.44 -3.11 13.47
C SER A 324 2.95 -4.38 14.17
N SER A 325 2.06 -4.27 15.15
CA SER A 325 1.43 -5.42 15.80
C SER A 325 0.47 -6.15 14.87
N PHE A 326 -0.34 -5.42 14.09
CA PHE A 326 -1.25 -6.02 13.09
C PHE A 326 -0.51 -6.66 11.92
N ILE A 327 0.54 -6.03 11.42
CA ILE A 327 1.45 -6.57 10.40
C ILE A 327 2.12 -7.81 10.97
N GLY A 328 2.65 -7.76 12.20
CA GLY A 328 3.23 -8.92 12.86
C GLY A 328 2.24 -10.10 12.91
N ILE A 329 0.99 -9.86 13.28
CA ILE A 329 -0.07 -10.90 13.30
C ILE A 329 -0.42 -11.39 11.89
N ALA A 330 -0.55 -10.49 10.91
CA ALA A 330 -0.86 -10.85 9.53
C ALA A 330 0.28 -11.62 8.85
N THR A 331 1.53 -11.21 9.08
CA THR A 331 2.74 -11.91 8.64
C THR A 331 2.85 -13.28 9.32
N LEU A 332 2.59 -13.38 10.63
CA LEU A 332 2.57 -14.65 11.37
C LEU A 332 1.46 -15.60 10.85
N GLY A 333 0.28 -15.08 10.53
CA GLY A 333 -0.82 -15.87 9.95
C GLY A 333 -0.56 -16.32 8.51
N CYS A 334 0.10 -15.48 7.70
CA CYS A 334 0.51 -15.83 6.33
C CYS A 334 1.66 -16.84 6.30
N THR A 335 2.46 -16.92 7.36
CA THR A 335 3.47 -17.97 7.55
C THR A 335 2.88 -19.29 8.01
N ASP A 336 1.63 -19.62 7.68
CA ASP A 336 1.04 -20.94 7.95
C ASP A 336 1.90 -22.10 7.40
N GLY A 337 2.79 -21.85 6.43
CA GLY A 337 3.87 -22.79 6.06
C GLY A 337 4.90 -23.07 7.17
N LEU A 338 5.28 -22.08 7.98
CA LEU A 338 6.05 -22.27 9.22
C LEU A 338 5.20 -22.90 10.34
N TRP A 339 3.91 -22.56 10.44
CA TRP A 339 3.04 -23.09 11.50
C TRP A 339 2.63 -24.56 11.28
N GLN A 340 2.39 -24.98 10.03
CA GLN A 340 2.23 -26.39 9.66
C GLN A 340 3.47 -27.21 10.06
N VAL A 341 4.68 -26.63 9.96
CA VAL A 341 5.94 -27.24 10.40
C VAL A 341 6.04 -27.33 11.93
N PHE A 342 5.55 -26.35 12.68
CA PHE A 342 5.42 -26.49 14.15
C PHE A 342 4.40 -27.55 14.56
N LYS A 343 3.28 -27.68 13.82
CA LYS A 343 2.26 -28.72 14.06
C LYS A 343 2.76 -30.13 13.75
N THR A 344 3.49 -30.35 12.65
CA THR A 344 4.08 -31.67 12.36
C THR A 344 5.19 -32.03 13.35
N ASN A 345 5.95 -31.06 13.85
CA ASN A 345 6.98 -31.32 14.86
C ASN A 345 6.42 -31.70 16.25
N HIS A 346 5.28 -31.15 16.67
CA HIS A 346 4.64 -31.60 17.91
C HIS A 346 4.03 -33.01 17.81
N LEU A 347 3.76 -33.50 16.61
CA LEU A 347 3.31 -34.87 16.36
C LEU A 347 4.48 -35.86 16.23
N CYS A 348 5.67 -35.42 15.78
CA CYS A 348 6.86 -36.28 15.71
C CYS A 348 7.60 -36.44 17.06
N ILE A 349 7.60 -35.42 17.94
CA ILE A 349 8.28 -35.50 19.24
C ILE A 349 7.58 -36.47 20.23
N ARG A 350 6.39 -36.99 19.90
CA ARG A 350 5.67 -37.96 20.73
C ARG A 350 5.80 -39.44 20.32
N CYS A 351 6.57 -39.77 19.28
CA CYS A 351 6.68 -41.15 18.79
C CYS A 351 8.06 -41.80 18.92
N GLU A 352 9.08 -41.12 19.45
CA GLU A 352 10.31 -41.78 19.88
C GLU A 352 10.21 -42.11 21.38
N GLY A 353 9.47 -43.19 21.66
CA GLY A 353 9.56 -43.87 22.95
C GLY A 353 10.95 -44.50 23.11
N PRO A 354 11.39 -44.78 24.35
CA PRO A 354 12.72 -45.30 24.62
C PRO A 354 12.86 -46.70 24.03
N HIS A 355 13.75 -46.86 23.06
CA HIS A 355 14.29 -48.18 22.76
C HIS A 355 15.05 -48.66 24.01
N VAL A 356 14.38 -49.55 24.72
CA VAL A 356 14.94 -50.39 25.78
C VAL A 356 16.08 -51.20 25.16
N LEU A 357 17.28 -50.99 25.70
CA LEU A 357 18.37 -51.96 25.67
C LEU A 357 17.86 -53.25 26.30
N LEU A 358 17.79 -54.32 25.51
CA LEU A 358 18.20 -55.69 25.86
C LEU A 358 18.28 -56.55 24.60
#